data_AF-A0AAC9X0E9-F1
#
_entry.id   AF-A0AAC9X0E9-F1
#
_cell.length_a   1.000
_cell.length_b   1.000
_cell.length_c   1.000
_cell.angle_alpha   90.00
_cell.angle_beta   90.00
_cell.angle_gamma   90.00
#
_symmetry.space_group_name_H-M   'P 1'
#
loop_
_entity.id
_entity.type
_entity.pdbx_description
1 polymer ?
#
loop_
_entity_poly.entity_id
_entity_poly.type
_entity_poly.pdbx_seq_one_letter_code
_entity_poly.pdbx_strand_id
1 'polypeptide(L)'
;MSSVITSGVTPAIIPFNFEGAEVRVNDRNGEPWWVLADVCKVLEIANAPHAASRLDDNEKTTIAISDSGNLNADRTIINESGLWSLVLTSRKPAAKRFKKWITSEVIPSIRKTGSYSVNQPPKPKRIRKPAFDTAFTRCMNVVALLPNVDENQKVLMAARGTYNLTGVNPLEVMGYAALPARTEDNYKTPTELGKGLGLSGRRVNQILSEEAHLQVHTPGSASGSDWSMTEKGLPYGKMFDTTRKGGKGSQQQLKWKPSVIEFLRPFAVPSA
;
A
#
# COMPACT_ATOMS: atom_id res chain seq x y z
N MET A 1 -24.05 -15.58 -47.39
CA MET A 1 -23.09 -15.45 -46.28
C MET A 1 -23.53 -14.30 -45.40
N SER A 2 -24.35 -14.60 -44.40
CA SER A 2 -24.92 -13.61 -43.50
C SER A 2 -23.96 -13.43 -42.33
N SER A 3 -23.17 -12.35 -42.33
CA SER A 3 -22.24 -12.05 -41.25
C SER A 3 -23.02 -11.55 -40.04
N VAL A 4 -23.22 -12.47 -39.09
CA VAL A 4 -23.52 -12.18 -37.70
C VAL A 4 -22.36 -11.35 -37.14
N ILE A 5 -22.59 -10.07 -36.88
CA ILE A 5 -21.68 -9.25 -36.06
C ILE A 5 -22.18 -9.36 -34.63
N THR A 6 -21.71 -10.38 -33.91
CA THR A 6 -21.78 -10.43 -32.45
C THR A 6 -20.67 -9.51 -31.91
N SER A 7 -20.88 -8.20 -31.97
CA SER A 7 -20.09 -7.27 -31.16
C SER A 7 -20.62 -7.35 -29.73
N GLY A 8 -19.87 -8.03 -28.85
CA GLY A 8 -20.16 -8.20 -27.43
C GLY A 8 -20.06 -6.90 -26.63
N VAL A 9 -20.87 -5.90 -26.97
CA VAL A 9 -21.20 -4.78 -26.10
C VAL A 9 -22.55 -5.12 -25.50
N THR A 10 -22.55 -5.72 -24.30
CA THR A 10 -23.74 -5.66 -23.44
C THR A 10 -24.13 -4.19 -23.35
N PRO A 11 -25.35 -3.77 -23.77
CA PRO A 11 -25.76 -2.39 -23.65
C PRO A 11 -25.70 -2.04 -22.17
N ALA A 12 -24.69 -1.25 -21.79
CA ALA A 12 -24.58 -0.73 -20.44
C ALA A 12 -25.74 0.26 -20.30
N ILE A 13 -26.85 -0.21 -19.74
CA ILE A 13 -27.98 0.64 -19.40
C ILE A 13 -27.50 1.51 -18.24
N ILE A 14 -27.08 2.74 -18.55
CA ILE A 14 -26.73 3.72 -17.53
C ILE A 14 -28.07 4.34 -17.08
N PRO A 15 -28.53 4.11 -15.84
CA PRO A 15 -29.72 4.76 -15.33
C PRO A 15 -29.43 6.25 -15.20
N PHE A 16 -29.99 7.07 -16.08
CA PHE A 16 -29.99 8.51 -15.91
C PHE A 16 -31.11 8.87 -14.92
N ASN A 17 -30.76 9.48 -13.80
CA ASN A 17 -31.71 9.86 -12.76
C ASN A 17 -32.12 11.33 -12.93
N PHE A 18 -33.38 11.57 -13.30
CA PHE A 18 -33.99 12.90 -13.35
C PHE A 18 -35.20 12.95 -12.40
N GLU A 19 -35.18 13.84 -11.41
CA GLU A 19 -36.25 13.96 -10.39
C GLU A 19 -36.60 12.61 -9.69
N GLY A 20 -35.64 11.69 -9.55
CA GLY A 20 -35.88 10.37 -8.95
C GLY A 20 -36.40 9.30 -9.92
N ALA A 21 -36.57 9.64 -11.20
CA ALA A 21 -36.99 8.72 -12.24
C ALA A 21 -35.79 8.17 -13.01
N GLU A 22 -35.73 6.84 -13.11
CA GLU A 22 -34.72 6.13 -13.90
C GLU A 22 -35.10 6.14 -15.38
N VAL A 23 -34.20 6.66 -16.21
CA VAL A 23 -34.29 6.60 -17.66
C VAL A 23 -33.21 5.67 -18.19
N ARG A 24 -33.61 4.65 -18.97
CA ARG A 24 -32.65 3.73 -19.59
C ARG A 24 -31.96 4.39 -20.78
N VAL A 25 -30.64 4.25 -20.82
CA VAL A 25 -29.78 4.80 -21.88
C VAL A 25 -28.99 3.68 -22.55
N ASN A 26 -28.97 3.67 -23.88
CA ASN A 26 -28.09 2.86 -24.69
C ASN A 26 -26.95 3.75 -25.19
N ASP A 27 -25.72 3.47 -24.77
CA ASP A 27 -24.54 4.17 -25.26
C ASP A 27 -24.14 3.64 -26.63
N ARG A 28 -24.09 4.53 -27.62
CA ARG A 28 -23.66 4.24 -28.99
C ARG A 28 -22.46 5.11 -29.33
N ASN A 29 -21.27 4.51 -29.31
CA ASN A 29 -20.01 5.19 -29.66
C ASN A 29 -19.74 6.47 -28.84
N GLY A 30 -20.18 6.53 -27.57
CA GLY A 30 -20.04 7.70 -26.71
C GLY A 30 -21.20 8.69 -26.82
N GLU A 31 -22.19 8.41 -27.66
CA GLU A 31 -23.43 9.19 -27.75
C GLU A 31 -24.57 8.47 -27.02
N PRO A 32 -25.24 9.13 -26.06
CA PRO A 32 -26.37 8.55 -25.35
C PRO A 32 -27.63 8.49 -26.22
N TRP A 33 -28.29 7.34 -26.24
CA TRP A 33 -29.63 7.15 -26.81
C TRP A 33 -30.61 6.70 -25.73
N TRP A 34 -31.68 7.46 -25.50
CA TRP A 34 -32.64 7.20 -24.42
C TRP A 34 -33.82 6.37 -24.89
N VAL A 35 -34.31 5.47 -24.04
CA VAL A 35 -35.57 4.76 -24.30
C VAL A 35 -36.74 5.74 -24.26
N LEU A 36 -37.44 5.90 -25.39
CA LEU A 36 -38.50 6.90 -25.55
C LEU A 36 -39.61 6.72 -24.52
N ALA A 37 -39.99 5.48 -24.20
CA ALA A 37 -41.04 5.19 -23.24
C ALA A 37 -40.72 5.75 -21.84
N ASP A 38 -39.46 5.66 -21.42
CA ASP A 38 -39.01 6.16 -20.11
C ASP A 38 -38.99 7.68 -20.12
N VAL A 39 -38.50 8.31 -21.20
CA VAL A 39 -38.53 9.76 -21.39
C VAL A 39 -39.97 10.29 -21.37
N CYS A 40 -40.89 9.63 -22.08
CA CYS A 40 -42.30 9.99 -22.06
C CYS A 40 -42.92 9.86 -20.67
N LYS A 41 -42.53 8.84 -19.90
CA LYS A 41 -42.98 8.67 -18.51
C LYS A 41 -42.51 9.83 -17.63
N VAL A 42 -41.25 10.23 -17.73
CA VAL A 42 -40.68 11.37 -16.98
C VAL A 42 -41.33 12.69 -17.36
N LEU A 43 -41.58 12.90 -18.66
CA LEU A 43 -42.22 14.11 -19.17
C LEU A 43 -43.76 14.10 -19.04
N GLU A 44 -44.35 13.06 -18.44
CA GLU A 44 -45.80 12.85 -18.30
C GLU A 44 -46.55 12.87 -19.66
N ILE A 45 -45.90 12.38 -20.71
CA ILE A 45 -46.45 12.22 -22.05
C ILE A 45 -47.13 10.85 -22.12
N ALA A 46 -48.46 10.84 -22.21
CA ALA A 46 -49.25 9.62 -22.15
C ALA A 46 -49.09 8.70 -23.37
N ASN A 47 -48.83 9.27 -24.55
CA ASN A 47 -48.78 8.52 -25.82
C ASN A 47 -47.38 8.60 -26.44
N ALA A 48 -46.52 7.62 -26.10
CA ALA A 48 -45.16 7.52 -26.63
C ALA A 48 -45.11 7.27 -28.15
N PRO A 49 -45.96 6.41 -28.76
CA PRO A 49 -46.02 6.28 -30.22
C PRO A 49 -46.34 7.60 -30.94
N HIS A 50 -47.25 8.40 -30.39
CA HIS A 50 -47.53 9.72 -30.96
C HIS A 50 -46.38 10.72 -30.76
N ALA A 51 -45.62 10.60 -29.67
CA ALA A 51 -44.40 11.38 -29.49
C ALA A 51 -43.35 10.99 -30.54
N ALA A 52 -43.18 9.68 -30.79
CA ALA A 52 -42.26 9.14 -31.81
C ALA A 52 -42.61 9.62 -33.23
N SER A 53 -43.91 9.75 -33.54
CA SER A 53 -44.37 10.17 -34.86
C SER A 53 -44.08 11.63 -35.18
N ARG A 54 -43.70 12.44 -34.19
CA ARG A 54 -43.33 13.85 -34.35
C ARG A 54 -41.83 14.08 -34.48
N LEU A 55 -41.04 13.03 -34.30
CA LEU A 55 -39.59 13.07 -34.41
C LEU A 55 -39.17 12.68 -35.82
N ASP A 56 -38.09 13.30 -36.28
CA ASP A 56 -37.50 13.00 -37.58
C ASP A 56 -36.84 11.60 -37.57
N ASP A 57 -36.65 11.02 -38.74
CA ASP A 57 -36.16 9.63 -38.86
C ASP A 57 -34.70 9.46 -38.42
N ASN A 58 -33.92 10.54 -38.38
CA ASN A 58 -32.57 10.57 -37.83
C ASN A 58 -32.52 10.75 -36.31
N GLU A 59 -33.64 11.11 -35.67
CA GLU A 59 -33.74 11.36 -34.23
C GLU A 59 -34.18 10.12 -33.44
N LYS A 60 -34.72 9.11 -34.13
CA LYS A 60 -35.30 7.90 -33.54
C LYS A 60 -34.79 6.65 -34.24
N THR A 61 -34.71 5.55 -33.50
CA THR A 61 -34.45 4.22 -34.05
C THR A 61 -35.08 3.16 -33.17
N THR A 62 -35.20 1.94 -33.67
CA THR A 62 -35.80 0.83 -32.92
C THR A 62 -34.73 -0.20 -32.65
N ILE A 63 -34.65 -0.65 -31.39
CA ILE A 63 -33.76 -1.74 -30.99
C ILE A 63 -34.52 -2.78 -30.17
N ALA A 64 -34.11 -4.03 -30.33
CA ALA A 64 -34.52 -5.09 -29.43
C ALA A 64 -33.79 -4.90 -28.09
N ILE A 65 -34.56 -4.60 -27.03
CA ILE A 65 -34.04 -4.56 -25.66
C ILE A 65 -34.67 -5.71 -24.89
N SER A 66 -33.82 -6.54 -24.29
CA SER A 66 -34.28 -7.56 -23.35
C SER A 66 -34.32 -6.97 -21.94
N ASP A 67 -35.48 -6.99 -21.31
CA ASP A 67 -35.70 -6.52 -19.94
C ASP A 67 -36.38 -7.64 -19.13
N SER A 68 -36.37 -7.50 -17.81
CA SER A 68 -36.94 -8.40 -16.80
C SER A 68 -38.43 -8.72 -17.04
N GLY A 69 -38.68 -9.66 -17.95
CA GLY A 69 -40.01 -10.17 -18.29
C GLY A 69 -40.33 -10.20 -19.79
N ASN A 70 -39.58 -9.49 -20.65
CA ASN A 70 -39.79 -9.50 -22.10
C ASN A 70 -38.47 -9.63 -22.85
N LEU A 71 -38.24 -10.80 -23.42
CA LEU A 71 -37.12 -11.08 -24.32
C LEU A 71 -37.37 -10.41 -25.68
N ASN A 72 -36.40 -9.65 -26.17
CA ASN A 72 -36.40 -9.06 -27.51
C ASN A 72 -37.60 -8.15 -27.83
N ALA A 73 -38.04 -7.32 -26.89
CA ALA A 73 -39.06 -6.33 -27.17
C ALA A 73 -38.47 -5.17 -27.99
N ASP A 74 -39.10 -4.85 -29.12
CA ASP A 74 -38.76 -3.68 -29.91
C ASP A 74 -39.08 -2.41 -29.13
N ARG A 75 -38.05 -1.60 -28.88
CA ARG A 75 -38.15 -0.32 -28.18
C ARG A 75 -37.62 0.79 -29.08
N THR A 76 -38.42 1.85 -29.20
CA THR A 76 -37.93 3.11 -29.79
C THR A 76 -36.98 3.78 -28.81
N ILE A 77 -35.79 4.09 -29.29
CA ILE A 77 -34.82 4.94 -28.62
C ILE A 77 -34.63 6.23 -29.41
N ILE A 78 -34.26 7.30 -28.73
CA ILE A 78 -34.07 8.63 -29.30
C ILE A 78 -32.69 9.17 -28.95
N ASN A 79 -32.08 9.91 -29.87
CA ASN A 79 -30.81 10.59 -29.62
C ASN A 79 -31.05 11.94 -28.90
N GLU A 80 -29.98 12.70 -28.70
CA GLU A 80 -30.05 13.98 -28.00
C GLU A 80 -30.90 15.01 -28.76
N SER A 81 -30.83 15.05 -30.09
CA SER A 81 -31.68 15.91 -30.92
C SER A 81 -33.16 15.61 -30.69
N GLY A 82 -33.56 14.34 -30.75
CA GLY A 82 -34.95 13.91 -30.53
C GLY A 82 -35.42 14.22 -29.11
N LEU A 83 -34.55 14.06 -28.11
CA LEU A 83 -34.85 14.46 -26.73
C LEU A 83 -35.15 15.96 -26.65
N TRP A 84 -34.33 16.80 -27.27
CA TRP A 84 -34.54 18.24 -27.31
C TRP A 84 -35.82 18.62 -28.04
N SER A 85 -36.10 17.99 -29.19
CA SER A 85 -37.33 18.17 -29.96
C SER A 85 -38.59 17.90 -29.11
N LEU A 86 -38.59 16.83 -28.31
CA LEU A 86 -39.70 16.53 -27.38
C LEU A 86 -39.82 17.54 -26.25
N VAL A 87 -38.70 17.88 -25.59
CA VAL A 87 -38.68 18.79 -24.45
C VAL A 87 -39.14 20.19 -24.84
N LEU A 88 -38.64 20.71 -25.96
CA LEU A 88 -38.86 22.10 -26.36
C LEU A 88 -40.28 22.35 -26.88
N THR A 89 -40.92 21.33 -27.48
CA THR A 89 -42.28 21.39 -28.02
C THR A 89 -43.36 20.95 -27.02
N SER A 90 -42.99 20.29 -25.93
CA SER A 90 -43.94 19.79 -24.93
C SER A 90 -44.58 20.91 -24.11
N ARG A 91 -45.88 20.78 -23.87
CA ARG A 91 -46.69 21.68 -23.01
C ARG A 91 -46.79 21.20 -21.56
N LYS A 92 -46.20 20.04 -21.23
CA LYS A 92 -46.29 19.38 -19.92
C LYS A 92 -45.54 20.16 -18.83
N PRO A 93 -46.01 20.11 -17.56
CA PRO A 93 -45.39 20.86 -16.48
C PRO A 93 -43.94 20.43 -16.21
N ALA A 94 -43.63 19.13 -16.29
CA ALA A 94 -42.27 18.60 -16.17
C ALA A 94 -41.34 19.19 -17.26
N ALA A 95 -41.77 19.17 -18.53
CA ALA A 95 -41.02 19.75 -19.63
C ALA A 95 -40.80 21.27 -19.46
N LYS A 96 -41.80 21.99 -18.95
CA LYS A 96 -41.68 23.44 -18.64
C LYS A 96 -40.64 23.72 -17.55
N ARG A 97 -40.58 22.91 -16.48
CA ARG A 97 -39.55 23.04 -15.43
C ARG A 97 -38.16 22.87 -16.02
N PHE A 98 -37.96 21.80 -16.79
CA PHE A 98 -36.68 21.50 -17.42
C PHE A 98 -36.25 22.58 -18.42
N LYS A 99 -37.17 23.03 -19.29
CA LYS A 99 -36.94 24.16 -20.20
C LYS A 99 -36.56 25.45 -19.46
N LYS A 100 -37.25 25.76 -18.35
CA LYS A 100 -36.94 26.94 -17.54
C LYS A 100 -35.54 26.85 -16.96
N TRP A 101 -35.18 25.73 -16.36
CA TRP A 101 -33.83 25.52 -15.81
C TRP A 101 -32.73 25.70 -16.87
N ILE A 102 -32.88 25.09 -18.05
CA ILE A 102 -31.90 25.24 -19.13
C ILE A 102 -31.77 26.68 -19.59
N THR A 103 -32.90 27.37 -19.79
CA THR A 103 -32.92 28.74 -20.33
C THR A 103 -32.50 29.79 -19.32
N SER A 104 -32.74 29.58 -18.01
CA SER A 104 -32.39 30.55 -16.97
C SER A 104 -31.00 30.32 -16.37
N GLU A 105 -30.51 29.08 -16.36
CA GLU A 105 -29.31 28.70 -15.62
C GLU A 105 -28.22 28.15 -16.55
N VAL A 106 -28.51 27.07 -17.28
CA VAL A 106 -27.50 26.33 -18.07
C VAL A 106 -26.97 27.17 -19.22
N ILE A 107 -27.84 27.61 -20.14
CA ILE A 107 -27.43 28.39 -21.32
C ILE A 107 -26.78 29.72 -20.92
N PRO A 108 -27.34 30.51 -19.97
CA PRO A 108 -26.68 31.72 -19.52
C PRO A 108 -25.31 31.47 -18.88
N SER A 109 -25.14 30.38 -18.15
CA SER A 109 -23.83 30.01 -17.57
C SER A 109 -22.84 29.69 -18.67
N ILE A 110 -23.17 28.79 -19.60
CA ILE A 110 -22.29 28.43 -20.73
C ILE A 110 -21.91 29.68 -21.54
N ARG A 111 -22.87 30.56 -21.85
CA ARG A 111 -22.60 31.81 -22.57
C ARG A 111 -21.63 32.74 -21.83
N LYS A 112 -21.70 32.78 -20.49
CA LYS A 112 -20.87 33.68 -19.66
C LYS A 112 -19.49 33.11 -19.34
N THR A 113 -19.39 31.81 -19.06
CA THR A 113 -18.18 31.18 -18.52
C THR A 113 -17.53 30.19 -19.50
N GLY A 114 -18.19 29.88 -20.62
CA GLY A 114 -17.78 28.84 -21.56
C GLY A 114 -18.10 27.41 -21.09
N SER A 115 -18.69 27.22 -19.91
CA SER A 115 -19.02 25.88 -19.38
C SER A 115 -20.19 25.89 -18.38
N TYR A 116 -20.88 24.75 -18.24
CA TYR A 116 -21.79 24.50 -17.14
C TYR A 116 -21.21 23.41 -16.25
N SER A 117 -21.04 23.70 -14.96
CA SER A 117 -20.59 22.74 -13.97
C SER A 117 -21.65 22.65 -12.88
N VAL A 118 -22.29 21.49 -12.77
CA VAL A 118 -23.04 21.17 -11.54
C VAL A 118 -22.00 21.09 -10.42
N ASN A 119 -22.26 21.75 -9.28
CA ASN A 119 -21.40 21.71 -8.10
C ASN A 119 -21.12 20.25 -7.70
N GLN A 120 -20.08 19.65 -8.28
CA GLN A 120 -19.59 18.37 -7.83
C GLN A 120 -19.02 18.62 -6.44
N PRO A 121 -19.36 17.80 -5.43
CA PRO A 121 -18.67 17.87 -4.15
C PRO A 121 -17.17 17.83 -4.46
N PRO A 122 -16.36 18.70 -3.83
CA PRO A 122 -14.95 18.80 -4.15
C PRO A 122 -14.35 17.40 -4.07
N LYS A 123 -13.83 16.90 -5.20
CA LYS A 123 -13.16 15.60 -5.24
C LYS A 123 -12.14 15.62 -4.10
N PRO A 124 -12.12 14.62 -3.20
CA PRO A 124 -11.20 14.64 -2.07
C PRO A 124 -9.80 14.85 -2.62
N LYS A 125 -9.10 15.89 -2.15
CA LYS A 125 -7.73 16.19 -2.57
C LYS A 125 -6.93 14.92 -2.35
N ARG A 126 -6.49 14.26 -3.43
CA ARG A 126 -5.59 13.11 -3.33
C ARG A 126 -4.35 13.59 -2.58
N ILE A 127 -4.16 13.10 -1.36
CA ILE A 127 -2.95 13.38 -0.58
C ILE A 127 -1.80 12.81 -1.41
N ARG A 128 -0.97 13.68 -1.98
CA ARG A 128 0.21 13.25 -2.74
C ARG A 128 1.16 12.61 -1.73
N LYS A 129 1.40 11.30 -1.87
CA LYS A 129 2.44 10.63 -1.10
C LYS A 129 3.79 11.28 -1.45
N PRO A 130 4.69 11.49 -0.47
CA PRO A 130 6.03 12.00 -0.77
C PRO A 130 6.80 11.00 -1.64
N ALA A 131 7.80 11.49 -2.36
CA ALA A 131 8.76 10.63 -3.05
C ALA A 131 9.50 9.74 -2.02
N PHE A 132 9.79 8.49 -2.39
CA PHE A 132 10.29 7.48 -1.44
C PHE A 132 11.68 7.84 -0.90
N ASP A 133 12.53 8.45 -1.72
CA ASP A 133 13.86 8.96 -1.38
C ASP A 133 13.79 10.08 -0.33
N THR A 134 12.85 11.01 -0.51
CA THR A 134 12.59 12.09 0.44
C THR A 134 12.05 11.55 1.76
N ALA A 135 11.13 10.58 1.69
CA ALA A 135 10.60 9.92 2.88
C ALA A 135 11.68 9.12 3.62
N PHE A 136 12.52 8.38 2.91
CA PHE A 136 13.63 7.62 3.48
C PHE A 136 14.64 8.52 4.18
N THR A 137 15.03 9.63 3.55
CA THR A 137 15.94 10.62 4.15
C THR A 137 15.37 11.19 5.46
N ARG A 138 14.08 11.53 5.48
CA ARG A 138 13.40 12.01 6.69
C ARG A 138 13.36 10.93 7.78
N CYS A 139 13.05 9.70 7.43
CA CYS A 139 13.05 8.59 8.38
C CYS A 139 14.45 8.32 8.94
N MET A 140 15.50 8.37 8.10
CA MET A 140 16.89 8.24 8.54
C MET A 140 17.27 9.33 9.55
N ASN A 141 16.87 10.59 9.32
CA ASN A 141 17.13 11.68 10.25
C ASN A 141 16.46 11.47 11.62
N VAL A 142 15.22 10.95 11.63
CA VAL A 142 14.51 10.65 12.88
C VAL A 142 15.18 9.50 13.62
N VAL A 143 15.50 8.43 12.90
CA VAL A 143 16.08 7.20 13.46
C VAL A 143 17.52 7.43 13.95
N ALA A 144 18.25 8.38 13.35
CA ALA A 144 19.58 8.79 13.82
C ALA A 144 19.58 9.31 15.27
N LEU A 145 18.45 9.87 15.75
CA LEU A 145 18.29 10.37 17.12
C LEU A 145 18.03 9.27 18.14
N LEU A 146 17.75 8.03 17.71
CA LEU A 146 17.45 6.93 18.63
C LEU A 146 18.74 6.41 19.29
N PRO A 147 18.84 6.44 20.63
CA PRO A 147 19.97 5.88 21.35
C PRO A 147 19.92 4.35 21.35
N ASN A 148 21.08 3.69 21.42
CA ASN A 148 21.22 2.23 21.56
C ASN A 148 20.64 1.38 20.42
N VAL A 149 20.44 1.96 19.23
CA VAL A 149 20.02 1.24 18.01
C VAL A 149 21.23 1.08 17.09
N ASP A 150 21.48 -0.14 16.62
CA ASP A 150 22.58 -0.40 15.68
C ASP A 150 22.28 0.15 14.27
N GLU A 151 23.31 0.36 13.45
CA GLU A 151 23.15 0.98 12.13
C GLU A 151 22.23 0.17 11.19
N ASN A 152 22.28 -1.16 11.23
CA ASN A 152 21.40 -2.00 10.41
C ASN A 152 19.95 -1.90 10.90
N GLN A 153 19.72 -1.92 12.21
CA GLN A 153 18.39 -1.66 12.78
C GLN A 153 17.88 -0.29 12.36
N LYS A 154 18.73 0.74 12.35
CA LYS A 154 18.35 2.09 11.92
C LYS A 154 17.89 2.12 10.47
N VAL A 155 18.65 1.50 9.56
CA VAL A 155 18.30 1.40 8.14
C VAL A 155 17.00 0.64 7.93
N LEU A 156 16.79 -0.48 8.63
CA LEU A 156 15.55 -1.26 8.57
C LEU A 156 14.34 -0.47 9.08
N MET A 157 14.50 0.28 10.17
CA MET A 157 13.45 1.16 10.70
C MET A 157 13.09 2.26 9.69
N ALA A 158 14.09 2.88 9.06
CA ALA A 158 13.86 3.92 8.07
C ALA A 158 13.18 3.37 6.80
N ALA A 159 13.58 2.18 6.35
CA ALA A 159 12.96 1.49 5.22
C ALA A 159 11.49 1.17 5.49
N ARG A 160 11.16 0.68 6.68
CA ARG A 160 9.78 0.40 7.11
C ARG A 160 8.94 1.68 7.23
N GLY A 161 9.50 2.75 7.79
CA GLY A 161 8.86 4.05 7.84
C GLY A 161 8.54 4.61 6.46
N THR A 162 9.47 4.43 5.51
CA THR A 162 9.28 4.81 4.10
C THR A 162 8.12 4.06 3.46
N TYR A 163 8.06 2.74 3.65
CA TYR A 163 6.96 1.93 3.13
C TYR A 163 5.60 2.39 3.66
N ASN A 164 5.50 2.72 4.96
CA ASN A 164 4.24 3.22 5.54
C ASN A 164 3.78 4.56 4.92
N LEU A 165 4.72 5.42 4.51
CA LEU A 165 4.42 6.73 3.93
C LEU A 165 4.14 6.66 2.42
N THR A 166 4.85 5.80 1.69
CA THR A 166 4.88 5.83 0.22
C THR A 166 4.30 4.56 -0.41
N GLY A 167 4.33 3.44 0.31
CA GLY A 167 4.06 2.10 -0.22
C GLY A 167 5.29 1.45 -0.87
N VAL A 168 6.47 2.07 -0.78
CA VAL A 168 7.72 1.58 -1.37
C VAL A 168 8.74 1.33 -0.28
N ASN A 169 9.30 0.12 -0.25
CA ASN A 169 10.43 -0.24 0.62
C ASN A 169 11.74 -0.08 -0.17
N PRO A 170 12.61 0.91 0.15
CA PRO A 170 13.83 1.17 -0.60
C PRO A 170 14.79 -0.01 -0.65
N LEU A 171 14.86 -0.82 0.42
CA LEU A 171 15.76 -1.97 0.48
C LEU A 171 15.33 -3.07 -0.49
N GLU A 172 14.03 -3.35 -0.55
CA GLU A 172 13.46 -4.31 -1.50
C GLU A 172 13.69 -3.86 -2.95
N VAL A 173 13.50 -2.57 -3.24
CA VAL A 173 13.79 -2.01 -4.58
C VAL A 173 15.25 -2.18 -4.97
N MET A 174 16.17 -2.10 -4.01
CA MET A 174 17.61 -2.29 -4.23
C MET A 174 18.05 -3.77 -4.16
N GLY A 175 17.13 -4.71 -4.00
CA GLY A 175 17.45 -6.15 -3.94
C GLY A 175 18.01 -6.63 -2.60
N TYR A 176 17.94 -5.81 -1.54
CA TYR A 176 18.36 -6.19 -0.20
C TYR A 176 17.19 -6.80 0.58
N ALA A 177 17.11 -8.13 0.59
CA ALA A 177 16.13 -8.87 1.42
C ALA A 177 16.51 -8.88 2.92
N ALA A 178 17.81 -8.78 3.22
CA ALA A 178 18.35 -8.66 4.57
C ALA A 178 19.69 -7.91 4.51
N LEU A 179 20.00 -7.15 5.56
CA LEU A 179 21.31 -6.52 5.71
C LEU A 179 22.29 -7.52 6.33
N PRO A 180 23.52 -7.65 5.81
CA PRO A 180 24.53 -8.50 6.42
C PRO A 180 24.85 -8.00 7.83
N ALA A 181 24.94 -8.92 8.79
CA ALA A 181 25.32 -8.56 10.17
C ALA A 181 26.69 -7.88 10.17
N ARG A 182 26.78 -6.72 10.85
CA ARG A 182 27.93 -5.80 10.78
C ARG A 182 29.26 -6.49 11.11
N THR A 183 29.23 -7.40 12.07
CA THR A 183 30.25 -8.40 12.35
C THR A 183 29.57 -9.40 13.27
N GLU A 184 29.46 -10.67 12.89
CA GLU A 184 29.33 -11.69 13.93
C GLU A 184 30.67 -11.70 14.66
N ASP A 185 30.80 -10.88 15.70
CA ASP A 185 31.72 -11.25 16.77
C ASP A 185 31.14 -12.54 17.33
N ASN A 186 31.50 -13.68 16.75
CA ASN A 186 31.02 -15.00 17.15
C ASN A 186 31.65 -15.28 18.51
N TYR A 187 31.05 -14.72 19.57
CA TYR A 187 31.59 -14.71 20.92
C TYR A 187 31.72 -16.15 21.41
N LYS A 188 32.96 -16.59 21.62
CA LYS A 188 33.31 -17.96 22.01
C LYS A 188 33.51 -18.07 23.51
N THR A 189 33.15 -19.22 24.06
CA THR A 189 33.51 -19.59 25.43
C THR A 189 35.01 -19.87 25.54
N PRO A 190 35.63 -19.78 26.74
CA PRO A 190 37.03 -20.15 26.94
C PRO A 190 37.40 -21.55 26.43
N THR A 191 36.47 -22.50 26.54
CA THR A 191 36.57 -23.85 25.97
C THR A 191 36.62 -23.87 24.44
N GLU A 192 35.80 -23.06 23.77
CA GLU A 192 35.76 -22.96 22.30
C GLU A 192 36.98 -22.21 21.75
N LEU A 193 37.47 -21.21 22.48
CA LEU A 193 38.75 -20.55 22.20
C LEU A 193 39.91 -21.55 22.31
N GLY A 194 39.90 -22.37 23.37
CA GLY A 194 40.92 -23.40 23.62
C GLY A 194 41.02 -24.43 22.50
N LYS A 195 39.90 -24.88 21.93
CA LYS A 195 39.91 -25.79 20.76
C LYS A 195 40.70 -25.23 19.58
N GLY A 196 40.64 -23.92 19.34
CA GLY A 196 41.39 -23.26 18.26
C GLY A 196 42.89 -23.09 18.54
N LEU A 197 43.29 -23.19 19.81
CA LEU A 197 44.68 -23.01 20.26
C LEU A 197 45.33 -24.33 20.72
N GLY A 198 44.62 -25.46 20.66
CA GLY A 198 45.07 -26.73 21.23
C GLY A 198 45.14 -26.75 22.75
N LEU A 199 44.48 -25.80 23.44
CA LEU A 199 44.51 -25.63 24.89
C LEU A 199 43.20 -26.11 25.55
N SER A 200 43.29 -26.55 26.80
CA SER A 200 42.09 -26.80 27.61
C SER A 200 41.41 -25.48 27.98
N GLY A 201 40.08 -25.49 28.14
CA GLY A 201 39.34 -24.30 28.59
C GLY A 201 39.79 -23.80 29.97
N ARG A 202 40.31 -24.69 30.83
CA ARG A 202 40.91 -24.33 32.12
C ARG A 202 42.20 -23.52 31.94
N ARG A 203 43.08 -23.94 31.02
CA ARG A 203 44.32 -23.21 30.69
C ARG A 203 44.01 -21.86 30.06
N VAL A 204 43.02 -21.78 29.16
CA VAL A 204 42.58 -20.50 28.59
C VAL A 204 42.06 -19.56 29.68
N ASN A 205 41.28 -20.06 30.64
CA ASN A 205 40.82 -19.24 31.76
C ASN A 205 41.97 -18.72 32.64
N GLN A 206 43.00 -19.54 32.89
CA GLN A 206 44.22 -19.11 33.58
C GLN A 206 44.94 -18.01 32.82
N ILE A 207 45.17 -18.17 31.51
CA ILE A 207 45.83 -17.14 30.69
C ILE A 207 45.01 -15.84 30.71
N LEU A 208 43.69 -15.94 30.56
CA LEU A 208 42.81 -14.76 30.58
C LEU A 208 42.84 -14.01 31.92
N SER A 209 43.09 -14.68 33.04
CA SER A 209 43.13 -14.05 34.37
C SER A 209 44.52 -13.65 34.84
N GLU A 210 45.48 -14.56 34.73
CA GLU A 210 46.82 -14.45 35.32
C GLU A 210 47.81 -13.75 34.38
N GLU A 211 47.71 -13.98 33.07
CA GLU A 211 48.70 -13.50 32.10
C GLU A 211 48.19 -12.29 31.28
N ALA A 212 46.93 -12.35 30.82
CA ALA A 212 46.30 -11.30 30.02
C ALA A 212 45.51 -10.27 30.86
N HIS A 213 45.22 -10.59 32.14
CA HIS A 213 44.45 -9.74 33.06
C HIS A 213 43.13 -9.20 32.47
N LEU A 214 42.47 -9.98 31.62
CA LEU A 214 41.19 -9.64 30.97
C LEU A 214 39.97 -10.03 31.83
N GLN A 215 40.13 -11.01 32.72
CA GLN A 215 39.09 -11.45 33.66
C GLN A 215 39.63 -11.66 35.07
N VAL A 216 38.75 -11.60 36.07
CA VAL A 216 39.06 -11.85 37.47
C VAL A 216 38.10 -12.89 38.03
N HIS A 217 38.63 -13.78 38.88
CA HIS A 217 37.84 -14.73 39.62
C HIS A 217 37.09 -14.02 40.75
N THR A 218 35.77 -14.07 40.76
CA THR A 218 34.92 -13.46 41.78
C THR A 218 34.08 -14.57 42.43
N PRO A 219 34.61 -15.24 43.47
CA PRO A 219 33.89 -16.30 44.15
C PRO A 219 32.66 -15.73 44.85
N GLY A 220 31.47 -16.29 44.55
CA GLY A 220 30.20 -15.86 45.17
C GLY A 220 29.38 -14.84 44.38
N SER A 221 29.66 -14.63 43.09
CA SER A 221 28.81 -13.83 42.22
C SER A 221 27.37 -14.39 42.16
N ALA A 222 26.39 -13.60 42.58
CA ALA A 222 24.96 -13.93 42.51
C ALA A 222 24.46 -14.24 41.07
N SER A 223 25.28 -13.93 40.06
CA SER A 223 25.00 -14.15 38.63
C SER A 223 25.34 -15.54 38.09
N GLY A 224 25.96 -16.42 38.88
CA GLY A 224 26.20 -17.81 38.48
C GLY A 224 27.41 -18.05 37.55
N SER A 225 28.25 -17.04 37.32
CA SER A 225 29.61 -17.23 36.80
C SER A 225 30.63 -16.75 37.84
N ASP A 226 31.58 -17.61 38.20
CA ASP A 226 32.70 -17.29 39.11
C ASP A 226 33.74 -16.31 38.50
N TRP A 227 33.43 -15.73 37.34
CA TRP A 227 34.33 -14.90 36.55
C TRP A 227 33.64 -13.60 36.15
N SER A 228 34.34 -12.49 36.31
CA SER A 228 33.95 -11.14 35.88
C SER A 228 35.02 -10.53 34.98
N MET A 229 34.65 -9.59 34.11
CA MET A 229 35.59 -8.89 33.23
C MET A 229 36.30 -7.76 33.97
N THR A 230 37.57 -7.54 33.65
CA THR A 230 38.27 -6.30 34.04
C THR A 230 37.98 -5.17 33.05
N GLU A 231 38.40 -3.95 33.37
CA GLU A 231 38.30 -2.81 32.43
C GLU A 231 39.02 -3.08 31.11
N LYS A 232 40.13 -3.83 31.13
CA LYS A 232 40.86 -4.27 29.94
C LYS A 232 40.11 -5.33 29.13
N GLY A 233 39.24 -6.12 29.78
CA GLY A 233 38.43 -7.15 29.15
C GLY A 233 37.16 -6.63 28.46
N LEU A 234 36.62 -5.47 28.86
CA LEU A 234 35.38 -4.88 28.33
C LEU A 234 35.33 -4.74 26.80
N PRO A 235 36.40 -4.36 26.08
CA PRO A 235 36.36 -4.24 24.62
C PRO A 235 36.20 -5.59 23.89
N TYR A 236 36.54 -6.69 24.56
CA TYR A 236 36.68 -8.01 23.96
C TYR A 236 35.71 -9.06 24.52
N GLY A 237 35.15 -8.84 25.70
CA GLY A 237 34.25 -9.76 26.38
C GLY A 237 32.82 -9.21 26.46
N LYS A 238 31.84 -10.10 26.59
CA LYS A 238 30.46 -9.75 26.91
C LYS A 238 29.81 -10.86 27.72
N MET A 239 28.95 -10.49 28.68
CA MET A 239 28.10 -11.45 29.38
C MET A 239 26.86 -11.80 28.57
N PHE A 240 26.53 -13.09 28.56
CA PHE A 240 25.34 -13.62 27.91
C PHE A 240 24.50 -14.41 28.91
N ASP A 241 23.20 -14.18 28.92
CA ASP A 241 22.25 -15.05 29.62
C ASP A 241 22.03 -16.32 28.80
N THR A 242 22.41 -17.45 29.37
CA THR A 242 22.23 -18.78 28.77
C THR A 242 21.29 -19.62 29.61
N THR A 243 20.62 -20.59 29.00
CA THR A 243 19.78 -21.53 29.73
C THR A 243 20.65 -22.58 30.43
N ARG A 244 20.34 -22.87 31.70
CA ARG A 244 21.05 -23.92 32.44
C ARG A 244 20.85 -25.28 31.76
N LYS A 245 21.88 -26.13 31.84
CA LYS A 245 21.85 -27.51 31.35
C LYS A 245 20.79 -28.30 32.15
N GLY A 246 19.57 -28.40 31.60
CA GLY A 246 18.38 -28.93 32.29
C GLY A 246 17.11 -28.09 32.13
N GLY A 247 17.18 -26.94 31.45
CA GLY A 247 16.01 -26.17 31.00
C GLY A 247 15.32 -25.32 32.08
N LYS A 248 15.69 -25.46 33.36
CA LYS A 248 15.17 -24.62 34.45
C LYS A 248 16.21 -23.58 34.89
N GLY A 249 15.93 -22.32 34.60
CA GLY A 249 16.70 -21.15 35.03
C GLY A 249 17.73 -20.64 34.01
N SER A 250 18.09 -19.37 34.15
CA SER A 250 19.19 -18.73 33.43
C SER A 250 20.51 -18.82 34.21
N GLN A 251 21.62 -18.77 33.49
CA GLN A 251 22.97 -18.63 34.01
C GLN A 251 23.72 -17.64 33.15
N GLN A 252 24.40 -16.68 33.78
CA GLN A 252 25.27 -15.77 33.06
C GLN A 252 26.54 -16.51 32.66
N GLN A 253 26.94 -16.33 31.41
CA GLN A 253 28.17 -16.91 30.87
C GLN A 253 28.99 -15.83 30.18
N LEU A 254 30.27 -15.76 30.56
CA LEU A 254 31.24 -14.87 29.94
C LEU A 254 31.73 -15.46 28.63
N LYS A 255 31.64 -14.67 27.55
CA LYS A 255 32.14 -15.05 26.23
C LYS A 255 33.01 -13.93 25.64
N TRP A 256 33.92 -14.32 24.75
CA TRP A 256 34.98 -13.46 24.22
C TRP A 256 34.94 -13.41 22.70
N LYS A 257 35.27 -12.25 22.12
CA LYS A 257 35.46 -12.10 20.68
C LYS A 257 36.56 -13.04 20.18
N PRO A 258 36.46 -13.58 18.95
CA PRO A 258 37.54 -14.36 18.35
C PRO A 258 38.88 -13.62 18.26
N SER A 259 38.88 -12.28 18.20
CA SER A 259 40.09 -11.45 18.20
C SER A 259 40.96 -11.63 19.46
N VAL A 260 40.39 -12.08 20.58
CA VAL A 260 41.14 -12.40 21.81
C VAL A 260 42.17 -13.51 21.59
N ILE A 261 41.96 -14.38 20.58
CA ILE A 261 42.91 -15.42 20.23
C ILE A 261 44.30 -14.83 19.92
N GLU A 262 44.37 -13.65 19.31
CA GLU A 262 45.65 -13.00 19.00
C GLU A 262 46.43 -12.62 20.27
N PHE A 263 45.72 -12.24 21.33
CA PHE A 263 46.31 -11.96 22.65
C PHE A 263 46.72 -13.24 23.39
N LEU A 264 46.05 -14.36 23.13
CA LEU A 264 46.32 -15.66 23.75
C LEU A 264 47.44 -16.44 23.06
N ARG A 265 47.67 -16.21 21.75
CA ARG A 265 48.69 -16.93 20.95
C ARG A 265 50.11 -16.89 21.56
N PRO A 266 50.63 -15.75 22.05
CA PRO A 266 51.98 -15.70 22.64
C PRO A 266 52.16 -16.64 23.84
N PHE A 267 51.06 -16.96 24.53
CA PHE A 267 51.04 -17.78 25.74
C PHE A 267 50.63 -19.25 25.47
N ALA A 268 50.24 -19.55 24.23
CA ALA A 268 49.82 -20.89 23.79
C ALA A 268 50.98 -21.76 23.30
N VAL A 269 52.15 -21.17 23.04
CA VAL A 269 53.37 -21.90 22.66
C VAL A 269 54.13 -22.28 23.94
N PRO A 270 54.55 -23.55 24.12
CA PRO A 270 55.43 -23.90 25.24
C PRO A 270 56.70 -23.07 25.15
N SER A 271 57.09 -22.41 26.24
CA SER A 271 58.44 -21.86 26.37
C SER A 271 59.44 -22.98 26.08
N ALA A 272 60.31 -22.76 25.11
CA ALA A 272 61.41 -23.67 24.76
C ALA A 272 62.32 -23.95 25.96
#